data_AF-R5DHX8-F1
#
_entry.id   AF-R5DHX8-F1
#
_cell.length_a   1.000
_cell.length_b   1.000
_cell.length_c   1.000
_cell.angle_alpha   90.00
_cell.angle_beta   90.00
_cell.angle_gamma   90.00
#
_symmetry.space_group_name_H-M   'P 1'
#
loop_
_entity.id
_entity.type
_entity.pdbx_description
1 polymer ?
#
loop_
_entity_poly.entity_id
_entity_poly.type
_entity_poly.pdbx_seq_one_letter_code
_entity_poly.pdbx_strand_id
1 'polypeptide(L)'
;MRVNGINSYLYTPNIYPNKRYNYVSRVSFSGIDRFEKTATTGFYDGVKTFYNRLEQDMGILKPDDIKQIASNVVKRTGLDEKNVYNAMGMLTEYSSYKSLCNIEKGLHRKGFYNIESLPVKKDLFMWRNPCLADALGYVGKRNFSHSLKTNKSAMVVDVEMLKWLDFIEINSKEYFKDKNPLYIENFENGYNFFNQSKSLEDFTVEKLKKAQHYQNKNGKSILYNLNYVLNGDVLGKLQRRGVDVQILKADIVKNPTPEQIAKNVNPIMPDFNKFYNSIKDIPKNGDVPIELGEKYVLDYLNTMTEIITPRKYGKYLKDIHAKITEYLHKTNQDTANVYHIIPNVEKSFAITNYMYRRANNVNSSKSLFVKTNENFGTMLPDLNILPSNSTLVVMDDYMISGLSMLQEQFPYDELIRTDHFAPMGRVLQKKNMNVIFAPIISSKAGKFEFENFIKHVGRQDKDKILSAKDMPQFEEKVIYNRERKYNRFQTSTVLPYMGPDTNAEEFIPMYEQFLYNPNAQKPVSENIGDAYEFML
;
A
#
# COMPACT_ATOMS: atom_id res chain seq x y z
N MET A 1 -5.03 -11.87 46.11
CA MET A 1 -5.12 -10.78 45.12
C MET A 1 -4.64 -9.49 45.76
N ARG A 2 -3.69 -8.78 45.14
CA ARG A 2 -3.36 -7.39 45.50
C ARG A 2 -3.34 -6.58 44.21
N VAL A 3 -4.18 -5.56 44.16
CA VAL A 3 -4.19 -4.55 43.09
C VAL A 3 -2.94 -3.68 43.30
N ASN A 4 -1.94 -3.83 42.44
CA ASN A 4 -0.78 -2.94 42.44
C ASN A 4 -0.95 -1.90 41.32
N GLY A 5 -1.71 -0.84 41.63
CA GLY A 5 -1.71 0.41 40.86
C GLY A 5 -2.66 0.46 39.65
N ILE A 6 -3.50 1.50 39.66
CA ILE A 6 -4.21 2.01 38.48
C ILE A 6 -3.29 3.06 37.86
N ASN A 7 -2.64 2.77 36.73
CA ASN A 7 -1.99 3.81 35.94
C ASN A 7 -2.99 4.35 34.91
N SER A 8 -3.63 5.47 35.26
CA SER A 8 -4.40 6.29 34.35
C SER A 8 -3.45 7.09 33.45
N TYR A 9 -3.26 6.65 32.21
CA TYR A 9 -2.72 7.53 31.18
C TYR A 9 -3.87 8.23 30.46
N LEU A 10 -3.82 9.56 30.41
CA LEU A 10 -4.68 10.39 29.57
C LEU A 10 -4.40 10.08 28.09
N TYR A 11 -5.20 9.19 27.50
CA TYR A 11 -5.36 9.16 26.06
C TYR A 11 -6.15 10.42 25.68
N THR A 12 -5.48 11.39 25.04
CA THR A 12 -6.12 12.58 24.46
C THR A 12 -6.22 12.40 22.95
N PRO A 13 -7.33 11.82 22.43
CA PRO A 13 -7.66 11.98 21.03
C PRO A 13 -8.19 13.41 20.87
N ASN A 14 -7.34 14.29 20.35
CA ASN A 14 -7.68 15.70 20.19
C ASN A 14 -8.48 15.90 18.90
N ILE A 15 -9.68 15.29 18.82
CA ILE A 15 -10.66 15.53 17.75
C ILE A 15 -12.08 15.35 18.35
N TYR A 16 -12.87 16.43 18.32
CA TYR A 16 -14.26 16.65 18.80
C TYR A 16 -14.47 17.06 20.28
N PRO A 17 -14.93 18.31 20.56
CA PRO A 17 -15.06 18.82 21.93
C PRO A 17 -16.35 18.43 22.65
N ASN A 18 -17.22 17.55 22.12
CA ASN A 18 -18.51 17.26 22.77
C ASN A 18 -19.00 15.81 22.55
N LYS A 19 -18.34 14.82 23.15
CA LYS A 19 -18.96 13.54 23.52
C LYS A 19 -18.33 13.04 24.82
N ARG A 20 -19.17 12.63 25.79
CA ARG A 20 -18.75 12.15 27.11
C ARG A 20 -17.75 10.99 26.98
N TYR A 21 -16.65 11.08 27.73
CA TYR A 21 -15.61 10.08 27.82
C TYR A 21 -16.13 8.82 28.54
N ASN A 22 -16.13 7.67 27.86
CA ASN A 22 -16.19 6.38 28.53
C ASN A 22 -14.76 5.89 28.75
N TYR A 23 -14.40 5.70 30.02
CA TYR A 23 -13.11 5.17 30.43
C TYR A 23 -12.99 3.71 29.99
N VAL A 24 -12.11 3.42 29.02
CA VAL A 24 -11.68 2.04 28.76
C VAL A 24 -10.49 1.76 29.67
N SER A 25 -10.74 1.08 30.78
CA SER A 25 -9.69 0.57 31.65
C SER A 25 -8.92 -0.53 30.92
N ARG A 26 -7.64 -0.31 30.61
CA ARG A 26 -6.72 -1.41 30.28
C ARG A 26 -6.44 -2.19 31.57
N VAL A 27 -6.99 -3.39 31.67
CA VAL A 27 -6.65 -4.32 32.75
C VAL A 27 -5.38 -5.05 32.34
N SER A 28 -4.27 -4.79 33.04
CA SER A 28 -3.06 -5.61 32.93
C SER A 28 -3.07 -6.65 34.04
N PHE A 29 -3.05 -7.93 33.69
CA PHE A 29 -2.89 -9.02 34.65
C PHE A 29 -1.45 -9.52 34.60
N SER A 30 -0.73 -9.42 35.72
CA SER A 30 0.49 -10.20 35.97
C SER A 30 0.17 -11.23 37.04
N GLY A 31 -0.18 -12.45 36.60
CA GLY A 31 -0.31 -13.62 37.46
C GLY A 31 0.47 -14.76 36.83
N ILE A 32 1.39 -15.35 37.59
CA ILE A 32 2.00 -16.64 37.23
C ILE A 32 0.90 -17.68 37.48
N ASP A 33 0.24 -18.11 36.42
CA ASP A 33 -0.77 -19.15 36.50
C ASP A 33 -0.09 -20.51 36.61
N ARG A 34 0.11 -20.97 37.85
CA ARG A 34 0.48 -22.36 38.12
C ARG A 34 -0.77 -23.20 37.93
N PHE A 35 -1.03 -23.59 36.68
CA PHE A 35 -1.72 -24.80 36.19
C PHE A 35 -2.17 -24.54 34.73
N GLU A 36 -1.24 -24.23 33.83
CA GLU A 36 -1.49 -24.34 32.39
C GLU A 36 -1.63 -25.84 32.05
N LYS A 37 -2.86 -26.37 32.15
CA LYS A 37 -3.25 -27.49 31.30
C LYS A 37 -3.24 -26.97 29.87
N THR A 38 -2.07 -27.14 29.26
CA THR A 38 -1.81 -27.34 27.82
C THR A 38 -2.98 -26.96 26.92
N ALA A 39 -2.75 -25.95 26.06
CA ALA A 39 -3.46 -25.88 24.78
C ALA A 39 -3.63 -27.29 24.23
N THR A 40 -4.82 -27.62 23.70
CA THR A 40 -4.98 -28.91 23.03
C THR A 40 -3.84 -29.01 22.02
N THR A 41 -3.08 -30.12 22.02
CA THR A 41 -1.94 -30.29 21.10
C THR A 41 -2.36 -30.00 19.65
N GLY A 42 -3.63 -30.28 19.32
CA GLY A 42 -4.26 -29.93 18.04
C GLY A 42 -4.34 -28.44 17.71
N PHE A 43 -4.66 -27.54 18.66
CA PHE A 43 -4.69 -26.10 18.36
C PHE A 43 -3.29 -25.54 18.10
N TYR A 44 -2.31 -25.90 18.93
CA TYR A 44 -0.92 -25.50 18.72
C TYR A 44 -0.38 -25.98 17.36
N ASP A 45 -0.62 -27.25 17.02
CA ASP A 45 -0.19 -27.83 15.74
C ASP A 45 -0.93 -27.19 14.54
N GLY A 46 -2.22 -26.86 14.72
CA GLY A 46 -3.00 -26.11 13.74
C GLY A 46 -2.43 -24.72 13.47
N VAL A 47 -2.11 -23.98 14.53
CA VAL A 47 -1.45 -22.66 14.43
C VAL A 47 -0.08 -22.78 13.77
N LYS A 48 0.72 -23.78 14.13
CA LYS A 48 2.04 -24.03 13.54
C LYS A 48 1.96 -24.34 12.04
N THR A 49 0.95 -25.11 11.64
CA THR A 49 0.67 -25.38 10.24
C THR A 49 0.35 -24.09 9.48
N PHE A 50 -0.52 -23.24 10.04
CA PHE A 50 -0.82 -21.94 9.47
C PHE A 50 0.42 -21.03 9.38
N TYR A 51 1.24 -20.96 10.43
CA TYR A 51 2.46 -20.15 10.46
C TYR A 51 3.48 -20.59 9.40
N ASN A 52 3.64 -21.91 9.19
CA ASN A 52 4.53 -22.42 8.13
C ASN A 52 4.01 -22.04 6.73
N ARG A 53 2.68 -22.11 6.52
CA ARG A 53 2.04 -21.63 5.27
C ARG A 53 2.28 -20.13 5.09
N LEU A 54 2.13 -19.36 6.16
CA LEU A 54 2.38 -17.91 6.18
C LEU A 54 3.83 -17.58 5.78
N GLU A 55 4.82 -18.29 6.31
CA GLU A 55 6.24 -18.11 5.96
C GLU A 55 6.48 -18.35 4.46
N GLN A 56 5.88 -19.42 3.92
CA GLN A 56 5.94 -19.74 2.48
C GLN A 56 5.27 -18.66 1.63
N ASP A 57 4.07 -18.22 2.04
CA ASP A 57 3.29 -17.20 1.34
C ASP A 57 3.92 -15.81 1.35
N MET A 58 4.67 -15.50 2.41
CA MET A 58 5.52 -14.31 2.53
C MET A 58 6.76 -14.39 1.63
N GLY A 59 7.08 -15.55 1.07
CA GLY A 59 8.23 -15.73 0.19
C GLY A 59 9.55 -15.40 0.87
N ILE A 60 9.70 -15.81 2.14
CA ILE A 60 10.90 -15.63 2.95
C ILE A 60 12.09 -16.30 2.26
N LEU A 61 13.13 -15.52 1.96
CA LEU A 61 14.39 -15.99 1.41
C LEU A 61 15.36 -16.37 2.53
N LYS A 62 15.96 -17.55 2.41
CA LYS A 62 17.06 -18.02 3.25
C LYS A 62 18.40 -17.60 2.65
N PRO A 63 19.50 -17.62 3.44
CA PRO A 63 20.83 -17.31 2.93
C PRO A 63 21.23 -18.16 1.70
N ASP A 64 20.83 -19.43 1.66
CA ASP A 64 21.14 -20.31 0.52
C ASP A 64 20.37 -19.93 -0.75
N ASP A 65 19.15 -19.38 -0.63
CA ASP A 65 18.42 -18.82 -1.77
C ASP A 65 19.18 -17.62 -2.36
N ILE A 66 19.76 -16.78 -1.50
CA ILE A 66 20.57 -15.64 -1.93
C ILE A 66 21.86 -16.09 -2.62
N LYS A 67 22.54 -17.12 -2.12
CA LYS A 67 23.72 -17.71 -2.78
C LYS A 67 23.37 -18.25 -4.16
N GLN A 68 22.24 -18.94 -4.27
CA GLN A 68 21.77 -19.47 -5.56
C GLN A 68 21.48 -18.34 -6.56
N ILE A 69 20.77 -17.29 -6.12
CA ILE A 69 20.51 -16.09 -6.93
C ILE A 69 21.84 -15.45 -7.37
N ALA A 70 22.78 -15.24 -6.44
CA ALA A 70 24.08 -14.64 -6.76
C ALA A 70 24.87 -15.47 -7.79
N SER A 71 24.90 -16.80 -7.63
CA SER A 71 25.53 -17.72 -8.60
C SER A 71 24.92 -17.59 -10.00
N ASN A 72 23.59 -17.49 -10.09
CA ASN A 72 22.90 -17.29 -11.36
C ASN A 72 23.23 -15.91 -11.98
N VAL A 73 23.28 -14.85 -11.16
CA VAL A 73 23.68 -13.50 -11.61
C VAL A 73 25.12 -13.51 -12.13
N VAL A 74 26.05 -14.15 -11.43
CA VAL A 74 27.46 -14.33 -11.86
C VAL A 74 27.49 -14.98 -13.24
N LYS A 75 26.80 -16.11 -13.43
CA LYS A 75 26.73 -16.81 -14.73
C LYS A 75 26.16 -15.94 -15.84
N ARG A 76 25.14 -15.12 -15.55
CA ARG A 76 24.42 -14.28 -16.54
C ARG A 76 25.10 -12.95 -16.86
N THR A 77 26.06 -12.52 -16.06
CA THR A 77 26.75 -11.22 -16.19
C THR A 77 28.26 -11.33 -16.40
N GLY A 78 28.87 -12.45 -16.00
CA GLY A 78 30.33 -12.64 -16.03
C GLY A 78 31.09 -11.86 -14.94
N LEU A 79 30.40 -11.25 -13.98
CA LEU A 79 31.02 -10.53 -12.86
C LEU A 79 31.42 -11.51 -11.74
N ASP A 80 32.43 -11.15 -10.96
CA ASP A 80 32.80 -11.92 -9.77
C ASP A 80 31.71 -11.84 -8.67
N GLU A 81 31.67 -12.87 -7.85
CA GLU A 81 30.67 -13.03 -6.79
C GLU A 81 30.66 -11.86 -5.79
N LYS A 82 31.83 -11.31 -5.45
CA LYS A 82 31.96 -10.17 -4.53
C LYS A 82 31.29 -8.93 -5.09
N ASN A 83 31.47 -8.63 -6.37
CA ASN A 83 30.77 -7.53 -7.03
C ASN A 83 29.25 -7.76 -7.10
N VAL A 84 28.82 -9.01 -7.32
CA VAL A 84 27.40 -9.38 -7.31
C VAL A 84 26.77 -9.17 -5.92
N TYR A 85 27.40 -9.64 -4.83
CA TYR A 85 26.86 -9.40 -3.49
C TYR A 85 26.80 -7.91 -3.14
N ASN A 86 27.86 -7.14 -3.43
CA ASN A 86 27.85 -5.70 -3.20
C ASN A 86 26.71 -5.01 -3.99
N ALA A 87 26.50 -5.40 -5.24
CA ALA A 87 25.38 -4.91 -6.03
C ALA A 87 24.02 -5.28 -5.42
N MET A 88 23.83 -6.54 -5.03
CA MET A 88 22.59 -6.98 -4.38
C MET A 88 22.34 -6.22 -3.07
N GLY A 89 23.36 -5.95 -2.25
CA GLY A 89 23.22 -5.14 -1.05
C GLY A 89 22.78 -3.71 -1.34
N MET A 90 23.40 -3.04 -2.33
CA MET A 90 22.99 -1.71 -2.77
C MET A 90 21.56 -1.67 -3.31
N LEU A 91 21.16 -2.69 -4.07
CA LEU A 91 19.85 -2.76 -4.70
C LEU A 91 18.73 -3.04 -3.69
N THR A 92 19.01 -3.75 -2.61
CA THR A 92 17.99 -4.32 -1.73
C THR A 92 17.76 -3.57 -0.43
N GLU A 93 18.50 -2.51 -0.12
CA GLU A 93 18.39 -1.76 1.14
C GLU A 93 16.95 -1.36 1.50
N TYR A 94 16.18 -0.91 0.51
CA TYR A 94 14.78 -0.49 0.68
C TYR A 94 13.76 -1.56 0.27
N SER A 95 14.16 -2.82 0.14
CA SER A 95 13.29 -3.91 -0.36
C SER A 95 12.07 -4.13 0.52
N SER A 96 12.27 -4.06 1.83
CA SER A 96 11.27 -4.38 2.84
C SER A 96 10.87 -3.14 3.62
N TYR A 97 9.69 -3.17 4.22
CA TYR A 97 9.18 -2.06 5.03
C TYR A 97 9.90 -1.85 6.34
N LYS A 98 10.73 -2.81 6.74
CA LYS A 98 11.75 -2.58 7.78
C LYS A 98 12.59 -1.33 7.48
N SER A 99 12.79 -1.01 6.20
CA SER A 99 13.51 0.19 5.76
C SER A 99 12.78 1.51 5.99
N LEU A 100 11.48 1.51 6.31
CA LEU A 100 10.78 2.73 6.73
C LEU A 100 11.44 3.38 7.95
N CYS A 101 12.02 2.58 8.85
CA CYS A 101 12.81 3.07 9.97
C CYS A 101 14.00 3.91 9.53
N ASN A 102 14.67 3.50 8.45
CA ASN A 102 15.84 4.20 7.92
C ASN A 102 15.42 5.53 7.29
N ILE A 103 14.29 5.53 6.56
CA ILE A 103 13.72 6.74 5.97
C ILE A 103 13.29 7.72 7.07
N GLU A 104 12.52 7.26 8.06
CA GLU A 104 12.04 8.07 9.18
C GLU A 104 13.20 8.69 9.98
N LYS A 105 14.19 7.88 10.36
CA LYS A 105 15.39 8.37 11.06
C LYS A 105 16.19 9.36 10.21
N GLY A 106 16.30 9.10 8.90
CA GLY A 106 17.00 9.97 7.96
C GLY A 106 16.31 11.33 7.81
N LEU A 107 14.98 11.35 7.73
CA LEU A 107 14.16 12.57 7.74
C LEU A 107 14.33 13.33 9.05
N HIS A 108 14.20 12.64 10.19
CA HIS A 108 14.33 13.23 11.51
C HIS A 108 15.71 13.89 11.71
N ARG A 109 16.80 13.24 11.31
CA ARG A 109 18.17 13.81 11.37
C ARG A 109 18.33 15.09 10.55
N LYS A 110 17.51 15.28 9.51
CA LYS A 110 17.47 16.48 8.67
C LYS A 110 16.43 17.52 9.15
N GLY A 111 15.73 17.22 10.25
CA GLY A 111 14.68 18.07 10.83
C GLY A 111 13.37 18.04 10.05
N PHE A 112 13.10 16.98 9.29
CA PHE A 112 11.84 16.77 8.58
C PHE A 112 10.96 15.78 9.35
N TYR A 113 9.68 16.12 9.48
CA TYR A 113 8.70 15.30 10.21
C TYR A 113 7.49 14.90 9.35
N ASN A 114 7.41 15.46 8.14
CA ASN A 114 6.35 15.20 7.17
C ASN A 114 6.93 15.14 5.75
N ILE A 115 6.23 14.47 4.84
CA ILE A 115 6.53 14.47 3.41
C ILE A 115 5.41 15.23 2.70
N GLU A 116 5.79 16.22 1.90
CA GLU A 116 4.88 16.98 1.05
C GLU A 116 5.07 16.57 -0.41
N SER A 117 3.97 16.51 -1.15
CA SER A 117 3.95 16.23 -2.58
C SER A 117 3.61 17.47 -3.41
N LEU A 118 3.54 17.33 -4.73
CA LEU A 118 3.04 18.37 -5.61
C LEU A 118 1.59 18.74 -5.23
N PRO A 119 1.25 20.04 -5.20
CA PRO A 119 -0.04 20.49 -4.69
C PRO A 119 -1.17 20.05 -5.62
N VAL A 120 -2.30 19.61 -5.08
CA VAL A 120 -3.48 19.25 -5.90
C VAL A 120 -4.45 20.44 -6.07
N LYS A 121 -4.18 21.59 -5.45
CA LYS A 121 -5.07 22.78 -5.47
C LYS A 121 -4.88 23.71 -6.68
N LYS A 122 -3.94 23.43 -7.58
CA LYS A 122 -3.66 24.25 -8.75
C LYS A 122 -3.91 23.40 -9.99
N ASP A 123 -4.67 23.90 -10.96
CA ASP A 123 -5.08 23.17 -12.18
C ASP A 123 -3.90 22.49 -12.88
N LEU A 124 -2.73 23.13 -12.85
CA LEU A 124 -1.47 22.64 -13.43
C LEU A 124 -0.90 21.37 -12.79
N PHE A 125 -1.36 20.95 -11.61
CA PHE A 125 -0.77 19.81 -10.88
C PHE A 125 -1.75 18.67 -10.66
N MET A 126 -2.99 18.81 -11.13
CA MET A 126 -3.99 17.75 -11.10
C MET A 126 -3.73 16.71 -12.20
N TRP A 127 -3.26 17.15 -13.37
CA TRP A 127 -3.06 16.33 -14.58
C TRP A 127 -1.77 15.51 -14.62
N ARG A 128 -1.33 15.00 -13.47
CA ARG A 128 -0.01 14.39 -13.36
C ARG A 128 -0.04 12.94 -12.96
N ASN A 129 1.06 12.31 -13.29
CA ASN A 129 1.44 11.02 -12.76
C ASN A 129 1.69 11.07 -11.24
N PRO A 130 1.32 10.00 -10.50
CA PRO A 130 1.72 9.87 -9.10
C PRO A 130 3.24 9.74 -9.01
N CYS A 131 3.84 10.46 -8.07
CA CYS A 131 5.26 10.45 -7.78
C CYS A 131 5.55 9.81 -6.41
N LEU A 132 6.82 9.57 -6.12
CA LEU A 132 7.28 8.95 -4.88
C LEU A 132 6.82 9.74 -3.64
N ALA A 133 6.73 11.07 -3.72
CA ALA A 133 6.23 11.89 -2.62
C ALA A 133 4.76 11.62 -2.30
N ASP A 134 3.91 11.31 -3.29
CA ASP A 134 2.50 10.92 -3.04
C ASP A 134 2.43 9.60 -2.27
N ALA A 135 3.20 8.62 -2.74
CA ALA A 135 3.21 7.28 -2.16
C ALA A 135 3.81 7.29 -0.75
N LEU A 136 5.02 7.86 -0.57
CA LEU A 136 5.66 7.96 0.75
C LEU A 136 4.94 8.90 1.70
N GLY A 137 4.27 9.95 1.21
CA GLY A 137 3.46 10.83 2.03
C GLY A 137 2.33 10.07 2.74
N TYR A 138 1.61 9.21 2.00
CA TYR A 138 0.58 8.37 2.59
C TYR A 138 1.15 7.34 3.57
N VAL A 139 2.21 6.61 3.18
CA VAL A 139 2.84 5.61 4.06
C VAL A 139 3.38 6.26 5.34
N GLY A 140 4.06 7.39 5.20
CA GLY A 140 4.68 8.13 6.30
C GLY A 140 3.67 8.63 7.32
N LYS A 141 2.55 9.25 6.88
CA LYS A 141 1.47 9.70 7.77
C LYS A 141 0.93 8.61 8.70
N ARG A 142 0.96 7.36 8.24
CA ARG A 142 0.34 6.22 8.93
C ARG A 142 1.34 5.37 9.69
N ASN A 143 2.59 5.32 9.24
CA ASN A 143 3.61 4.43 9.80
C ASN A 143 4.66 5.16 10.65
N PHE A 144 4.91 6.45 10.43
CA PHE A 144 5.95 7.16 11.19
C PHE A 144 5.49 7.48 12.61
N SER A 145 6.33 7.14 13.57
CA SER A 145 6.14 7.36 15.00
C SER A 145 6.11 8.85 15.38
N HIS A 146 6.71 9.72 14.57
CA HIS A 146 6.90 11.15 14.87
C HIS A 146 6.11 12.09 13.96
N SER A 147 4.89 11.72 13.55
CA SER A 147 3.92 12.60 12.89
C SER A 147 3.51 13.76 13.84
N LEU A 148 4.42 14.71 14.06
CA LEU A 148 4.20 15.90 14.87
C LEU A 148 3.74 17.04 13.95
N LYS A 149 2.90 17.93 14.50
CA LYS A 149 2.40 19.19 13.90
C LYS A 149 3.54 20.21 13.67
N THR A 150 4.64 19.81 13.04
CA THR A 150 5.69 20.74 12.60
C THR A 150 5.46 21.07 11.13
N ASN A 151 5.72 22.33 10.75
CA ASN A 151 5.51 22.83 9.39
C ASN A 151 6.66 22.45 8.44
N LYS A 152 7.73 21.79 8.90
CA LYS A 152 8.89 21.49 8.06
C LYS A 152 8.75 20.13 7.39
N SER A 153 8.25 20.17 6.17
CA SER A 153 8.09 19.01 5.29
C SER A 153 9.27 18.87 4.33
N ALA A 154 9.62 17.63 4.01
CA ALA A 154 10.50 17.31 2.89
C ALA A 154 9.67 17.12 1.62
N MET A 155 10.14 17.67 0.50
CA MET A 155 9.60 17.33 -0.82
C MET A 155 10.48 16.23 -1.44
N VAL A 156 10.01 14.98 -1.38
CA VAL A 156 10.77 13.85 -1.94
C VAL A 156 10.73 13.92 -3.47
N VAL A 157 11.89 14.09 -4.09
CA VAL A 157 12.01 14.26 -5.53
C VAL A 157 12.34 12.94 -6.22
N ASP A 158 11.63 12.65 -7.30
CA ASP A 158 11.86 11.52 -8.20
C ASP A 158 11.79 11.96 -9.69
N VAL A 159 12.00 11.03 -10.61
CA VAL A 159 12.00 11.35 -12.04
C VAL A 159 10.64 11.84 -12.53
N GLU A 160 9.54 11.32 -11.98
CA GLU A 160 8.19 11.65 -12.43
C GLU A 160 7.79 13.06 -12.02
N MET A 161 8.14 13.49 -10.81
CA MET A 161 7.99 14.88 -10.38
C MET A 161 8.76 15.82 -11.31
N LEU A 162 10.03 15.48 -11.61
CA LEU A 162 10.89 16.31 -12.45
C LEU A 162 10.41 16.37 -13.91
N LYS A 163 9.85 15.29 -14.46
CA LYS A 163 9.22 15.28 -15.79
C LYS A 163 7.96 16.14 -15.81
N TRP A 164 7.15 16.08 -14.76
CA TRP A 164 5.93 16.88 -14.68
C TRP A 164 6.25 18.37 -14.65
N LEU A 165 7.22 18.78 -13.84
CA LEU A 165 7.66 20.18 -13.78
C LEU A 165 8.17 20.70 -15.14
N ASP A 166 8.86 19.85 -15.92
CA ASP A 166 9.27 20.19 -17.28
C ASP A 166 8.06 20.35 -18.22
N PHE A 167 7.10 19.43 -18.12
CA PHE A 167 5.89 19.43 -18.97
C PHE A 167 5.04 20.69 -18.78
N ILE A 168 4.93 21.18 -17.54
CA ILE A 168 4.20 22.43 -17.23
C ILE A 168 5.08 23.68 -17.30
N GLU A 169 6.30 23.55 -17.81
CA GLU A 169 7.25 24.64 -18.05
C GLU A 169 7.56 25.50 -16.80
N ILE A 170 7.51 24.92 -15.62
CA ILE A 170 7.87 25.61 -14.37
C ILE A 170 9.38 25.56 -14.17
N ASN A 171 9.98 26.73 -13.89
CA ASN A 171 11.38 26.81 -13.47
C ASN A 171 11.59 26.02 -12.16
N SER A 172 12.28 24.89 -12.25
CA SER A 172 12.49 24.00 -11.10
C SER A 172 13.29 24.66 -9.98
N LYS A 173 14.26 25.54 -10.28
CA LYS A 173 15.05 26.26 -9.26
C LYS A 173 14.15 27.13 -8.40
N GLU A 174 13.31 27.93 -9.05
CA GLU A 174 12.36 28.81 -8.36
C GLU A 174 11.29 27.99 -7.62
N TYR A 175 10.80 26.90 -8.21
CA TYR A 175 9.81 26.04 -7.58
C TYR A 175 10.31 25.39 -6.28
N PHE A 176 11.56 24.92 -6.25
CA PHE A 176 12.12 24.21 -5.10
C PHE A 176 12.76 25.11 -4.04
N LYS A 177 12.93 26.41 -4.31
CA LYS A 177 13.62 27.37 -3.43
C LYS A 177 13.18 27.30 -1.96
N ASP A 178 11.88 27.14 -1.74
CA ASP A 178 11.27 27.13 -0.40
C ASP A 178 10.65 25.77 -0.03
N LYS A 179 10.98 24.69 -0.75
CA LYS A 179 10.27 23.39 -0.65
C LYS A 179 11.09 22.23 -0.08
N ASN A 180 12.29 22.50 0.43
CA ASN A 180 13.15 21.48 1.05
C ASN A 180 13.27 20.19 0.20
N PRO A 181 13.77 20.28 -1.05
CA PRO A 181 13.88 19.10 -1.91
C PRO A 181 14.81 18.05 -1.29
N LEU A 182 14.35 16.80 -1.26
CA LEU A 182 15.05 15.66 -0.71
C LEU A 182 15.09 14.52 -1.74
N TYR A 183 16.26 13.94 -1.97
CA TYR A 183 16.44 12.73 -2.76
C TYR A 183 16.78 11.55 -1.84
N ILE A 184 16.12 10.41 -2.04
CA ILE A 184 16.42 9.16 -1.32
C ILE A 184 17.29 8.30 -2.24
N GLU A 185 18.57 8.19 -1.88
CA GLU A 185 19.57 7.46 -2.66
C GLU A 185 19.16 5.99 -2.85
N ASN A 186 19.37 5.46 -4.05
CA ASN A 186 19.06 4.10 -4.49
C ASN A 186 17.58 3.70 -4.48
N PHE A 187 16.69 4.49 -3.90
CA PHE A 187 15.30 4.08 -3.73
C PHE A 187 14.59 3.91 -5.07
N GLU A 188 14.50 4.97 -5.87
CA GLU A 188 13.66 5.01 -7.07
C GLU A 188 14.01 3.90 -8.07
N ASN A 189 15.30 3.65 -8.30
CA ASN A 189 15.75 2.65 -9.28
C ASN A 189 16.24 1.35 -8.64
N GLY A 190 16.13 1.21 -7.32
CA GLY A 190 16.45 0.02 -6.56
C GLY A 190 15.30 -1.00 -6.51
N TYR A 191 15.61 -2.16 -5.93
CA TYR A 191 14.64 -3.19 -5.60
C TYR A 191 14.02 -2.82 -4.24
N ASN A 192 12.88 -2.13 -4.26
CA ASN A 192 12.30 -1.51 -3.07
C ASN A 192 10.87 -2.03 -2.79
N PHE A 193 10.32 -1.66 -1.65
CA PHE A 193 9.00 -2.12 -1.23
C PHE A 193 7.81 -1.62 -2.08
N PHE A 194 8.00 -0.65 -2.98
CA PHE A 194 7.03 -0.28 -4.03
C PHE A 194 7.35 -0.91 -5.41
N ASN A 195 8.48 -1.61 -5.55
CA ASN A 195 8.98 -2.09 -6.84
C ASN A 195 9.63 -3.48 -6.72
N GLN A 196 8.78 -4.51 -6.70
CA GLN A 196 9.19 -5.92 -6.70
C GLN A 196 8.45 -6.76 -7.76
N SER A 197 8.06 -6.14 -8.88
CA SER A 197 7.31 -6.81 -9.95
C SER A 197 8.15 -7.79 -10.79
N LYS A 198 9.48 -7.76 -10.62
CA LYS A 198 10.46 -8.69 -11.20
C LYS A 198 11.11 -9.52 -10.10
N SER A 199 11.68 -10.66 -10.45
CA SER A 199 12.51 -11.44 -9.51
C SER A 199 13.74 -10.63 -9.11
N LEU A 200 14.27 -10.86 -7.89
CA LEU A 200 15.51 -10.22 -7.45
C LEU A 200 16.67 -10.53 -8.40
N GLU A 201 16.73 -11.76 -8.92
CA GLU A 201 17.73 -12.19 -9.89
C GLU A 201 17.66 -11.36 -11.18
N ASP A 202 16.51 -11.33 -11.85
CA ASP A 202 16.35 -10.62 -13.12
C ASP A 202 16.54 -9.11 -12.96
N PHE A 203 16.07 -8.55 -11.84
CA PHE A 203 16.29 -7.15 -11.52
C PHE A 203 17.77 -6.83 -11.37
N THR A 204 18.51 -7.67 -10.64
CA THR A 204 19.95 -7.50 -10.43
C THR A 204 20.72 -7.61 -11.75
N VAL A 205 20.41 -8.62 -12.58
CA VAL A 205 21.00 -8.79 -13.92
C VAL A 205 20.75 -7.57 -14.80
N GLU A 206 19.52 -7.05 -14.84
CA GLU A 206 19.17 -5.86 -15.62
C GLU A 206 20.03 -4.65 -15.22
N LYS A 207 20.13 -4.37 -13.91
CA LYS A 207 20.90 -3.23 -13.42
C LYS A 207 22.40 -3.38 -13.64
N LEU A 208 22.94 -4.57 -13.43
CA LEU A 208 24.35 -4.86 -13.67
C LEU A 208 24.71 -4.77 -15.15
N LYS A 209 23.89 -5.30 -16.06
CA LYS A 209 24.13 -5.15 -17.51
C LYS A 209 24.15 -3.70 -17.95
N LYS A 210 23.23 -2.88 -17.41
CA LYS A 210 23.22 -1.43 -17.66
C LYS A 210 24.48 -0.75 -17.10
N ALA A 211 24.95 -1.18 -15.93
CA ALA A 211 26.19 -0.67 -15.33
C ALA A 211 27.45 -1.09 -16.12
N GLN A 212 27.51 -2.34 -16.61
CA GLN A 212 28.58 -2.84 -17.49
C GLN A 212 28.67 -2.03 -18.79
N HIS A 213 27.53 -1.68 -19.38
CA HIS A 213 27.50 -0.79 -20.56
C HIS A 213 28.18 0.56 -20.30
N TYR A 214 27.95 1.18 -19.14
CA TYR A 214 28.63 2.43 -18.77
C TYR A 214 30.10 2.22 -18.43
N GLN A 215 30.43 1.13 -17.73
CA GLN A 215 31.81 0.73 -17.44
C GLN A 215 32.65 0.61 -18.70
N ASN A 216 32.12 -0.04 -19.74
CA ASN A 216 32.82 -0.19 -21.03
C ASN A 216 33.06 1.16 -21.73
N LYS A 217 32.24 2.18 -21.44
CA LYS A 217 32.39 3.53 -22.01
C LYS A 217 33.36 4.43 -21.25
N ASN A 218 33.43 4.31 -19.92
CA ASN A 218 34.14 5.27 -19.06
C ASN A 218 35.27 4.68 -18.22
N GLY A 219 35.45 3.36 -18.22
CA GLY A 219 36.50 2.66 -17.47
C GLY A 219 36.34 2.67 -15.93
N LYS A 220 35.25 3.23 -15.39
CA LYS A 220 35.00 3.26 -13.93
C LYS A 220 34.55 1.89 -13.42
N SER A 221 34.67 1.65 -12.11
CA SER A 221 34.28 0.36 -11.51
C SER A 221 32.80 0.04 -11.72
N ILE A 222 32.45 -1.25 -11.69
CA ILE A 222 31.06 -1.70 -11.84
C ILE A 222 30.14 -1.09 -10.78
N LEU A 223 30.59 -0.98 -9.52
CA LEU A 223 29.81 -0.38 -8.43
C LEU A 223 29.62 1.13 -8.59
N TYR A 224 30.62 1.84 -9.13
CA TYR A 224 30.47 3.26 -9.48
C TYR A 224 29.39 3.45 -10.55
N ASN A 225 29.43 2.62 -11.60
CA ASN A 225 28.45 2.68 -12.69
C ASN A 225 27.07 2.20 -12.25
N LEU A 226 26.98 1.26 -11.30
CA LEU A 226 25.72 0.88 -10.68
C LEU A 226 25.12 2.04 -9.90
N ASN A 227 25.92 2.75 -9.09
CA ASN A 227 25.48 3.94 -8.39
C ASN A 227 24.94 5.01 -9.36
N TYR A 228 25.60 5.19 -10.50
CA TYR A 228 25.13 6.08 -11.56
C TYR A 228 23.83 5.57 -12.21
N VAL A 229 23.68 4.26 -12.44
CA VAL A 229 22.44 3.66 -12.95
C VAL A 229 21.26 3.91 -12.00
N LEU A 230 21.50 3.90 -10.69
CA LEU A 230 20.47 4.07 -9.68
C LEU A 230 20.09 5.54 -9.47
N ASN A 231 21.09 6.44 -9.47
CA ASN A 231 20.90 7.82 -8.99
C ASN A 231 21.13 8.90 -10.05
N GLY A 232 21.91 8.59 -11.09
CA GLY A 232 22.50 9.58 -12.00
C GLY A 232 21.49 10.39 -12.82
N ASP A 233 20.34 9.80 -13.21
CA ASP A 233 19.34 10.53 -14.00
C ASP A 233 18.69 11.65 -13.18
N VAL A 234 18.22 11.36 -11.96
CA VAL A 234 17.58 12.36 -11.10
C VAL A 234 18.58 13.39 -10.60
N LEU A 235 19.71 12.96 -10.05
CA LEU A 235 20.72 13.89 -9.53
C LEU A 235 21.30 14.77 -10.64
N GLY A 236 21.53 14.22 -11.84
CA GLY A 236 21.99 14.99 -12.99
C GLY A 236 20.95 16.00 -13.48
N LYS A 237 19.66 15.65 -13.46
CA LYS A 237 18.56 16.59 -13.79
C LYS A 237 18.49 17.73 -12.77
N LEU A 238 18.55 17.41 -11.47
CA LEU A 238 18.53 18.41 -10.40
C LEU A 238 19.72 19.38 -10.50
N GLN A 239 20.92 18.85 -10.72
CA GLN A 239 22.13 19.66 -10.88
C GLN A 239 22.02 20.60 -12.10
N ARG A 240 21.59 20.10 -13.26
CA ARG A 240 21.40 20.94 -14.47
C ARG A 240 20.35 22.03 -14.27
N ARG A 241 19.36 21.79 -13.41
CA ARG A 241 18.31 22.75 -13.06
C ARG A 241 18.73 23.73 -11.96
N GLY A 242 19.95 23.60 -11.41
CA GLY A 242 20.42 24.44 -10.31
C GLY A 242 19.62 24.26 -9.02
N VAL A 243 19.02 23.08 -8.82
CA VAL A 243 18.27 22.74 -7.61
C VAL A 243 19.25 22.15 -6.59
N ASP A 244 19.41 22.85 -5.47
CA ASP A 244 20.14 22.31 -4.32
C ASP A 244 19.27 21.29 -3.60
N VAL A 245 19.72 20.03 -3.54
CA VAL A 245 18.94 18.90 -3.04
C VAL A 245 19.64 18.25 -1.85
N GLN A 246 18.88 18.00 -0.79
CA GLN A 246 19.38 17.20 0.31
C GLN A 246 19.34 15.71 -0.07
N ILE A 247 20.40 14.98 0.22
CA ILE A 247 20.45 13.53 -0.04
C ILE A 247 20.28 12.78 1.29
N LEU A 248 19.28 11.90 1.35
CA LEU A 248 19.20 10.83 2.34
C LEU A 248 20.05 9.67 1.79
N LYS A 249 21.23 9.49 2.39
CA LYS A 249 22.20 8.49 1.95
C LYS A 249 21.74 7.09 2.32
N ALA A 250 21.99 6.19 1.40
CA ALA A 250 21.84 4.75 1.55
C ALA A 250 22.82 4.21 2.62
N ASP A 251 22.33 3.45 3.61
CA ASP A 251 23.13 2.75 4.61
C ASP A 251 23.65 1.41 4.05
N ILE A 252 24.56 1.53 3.07
CA ILE A 252 25.11 0.38 2.35
C ILE A 252 26.20 -0.28 3.20
N VAL A 253 25.95 -1.52 3.61
CA VAL A 253 26.96 -2.38 4.23
C VAL A 253 28.03 -2.74 3.19
N LYS A 254 29.31 -2.51 3.52
CA LYS A 254 30.43 -2.96 2.69
C LYS A 254 30.55 -4.48 2.75
N ASN A 255 30.65 -5.14 1.59
CA ASN A 255 30.74 -6.60 1.46
C ASN A 255 29.58 -7.32 2.18
N PRO A 256 28.33 -7.10 1.73
CA PRO A 256 27.17 -7.66 2.39
C PRO A 256 27.17 -9.20 2.29
N THR A 257 26.79 -9.87 3.38
CA THR A 257 26.65 -11.34 3.41
C THR A 257 25.27 -11.78 2.88
N PRO A 258 25.11 -13.06 2.48
CA PRO A 258 23.80 -13.60 2.10
C PRO A 258 22.72 -13.40 3.17
N GLU A 259 23.07 -13.52 4.46
CA GLU A 259 22.18 -13.29 5.60
C GLU A 259 21.71 -11.83 5.66
N GLN A 260 22.61 -10.88 5.41
CA GLN A 260 22.28 -9.45 5.41
C GLN A 260 21.36 -9.10 4.23
N ILE A 261 21.62 -9.64 3.04
CA ILE A 261 20.75 -9.43 1.86
C ILE A 261 19.38 -10.07 2.10
N ALA A 262 19.32 -11.30 2.62
CA ALA A 262 18.06 -11.95 2.98
C ALA A 262 17.28 -11.11 4.00
N LYS A 263 17.95 -10.58 5.03
CA LYS A 263 17.35 -9.69 6.02
C LYS A 263 16.78 -8.41 5.40
N ASN A 264 17.43 -7.83 4.40
CA ASN A 264 16.94 -6.64 3.70
C ASN A 264 15.68 -6.95 2.88
N VAL A 265 15.68 -8.08 2.17
CA VAL A 265 14.59 -8.46 1.24
C VAL A 265 13.35 -8.96 1.98
N ASN A 266 13.51 -9.73 3.04
CA ASN A 266 12.40 -10.40 3.70
C ASN A 266 11.45 -9.38 4.37
N PRO A 267 10.13 -9.62 4.37
CA PRO A 267 9.16 -8.83 5.13
C PRO A 267 9.41 -8.88 6.65
N ILE A 268 8.59 -8.14 7.40
CA ILE A 268 8.50 -8.28 8.87
C ILE A 268 7.75 -9.58 9.14
N MET A 269 8.37 -10.49 9.87
CA MET A 269 7.81 -11.78 10.26
C MET A 269 8.18 -12.01 11.73
N PRO A 270 7.22 -12.15 12.65
CA PRO A 270 7.51 -12.51 14.05
C PRO A 270 8.00 -13.95 14.12
N ASP A 271 8.73 -14.31 15.17
CA ASP A 271 9.00 -15.72 15.47
C ASP A 271 7.70 -16.45 15.87
N PHE A 272 7.70 -17.77 15.71
CA PHE A 272 6.52 -18.59 15.97
C PHE A 272 5.98 -18.45 17.40
N ASN A 273 6.85 -18.37 18.41
CA ASN A 273 6.40 -18.28 19.80
C ASN A 273 5.71 -16.94 20.06
N LYS A 274 6.26 -15.84 19.55
CA LYS A 274 5.63 -14.52 19.62
C LYS A 274 4.30 -14.49 18.88
N PHE A 275 4.22 -15.11 17.70
CA PHE A 275 2.98 -15.24 16.93
C PHE A 275 1.93 -16.03 17.71
N TYR A 276 2.26 -17.24 18.17
CA TYR A 276 1.38 -18.11 18.95
C TYR A 276 0.86 -17.43 20.21
N ASN A 277 1.74 -16.76 20.96
CA ASN A 277 1.36 -16.06 22.18
C ASN A 277 0.36 -14.92 21.96
N SER A 278 0.28 -14.35 20.74
CA SER A 278 -0.73 -13.31 20.44
C SER A 278 -2.11 -13.83 20.11
N ILE A 279 -2.24 -15.13 19.80
CA ILE A 279 -3.52 -15.71 19.38
C ILE A 279 -4.04 -16.80 20.32
N LYS A 280 -3.17 -17.37 21.19
CA LYS A 280 -3.54 -18.48 22.08
C LYS A 280 -4.66 -18.18 23.06
N ASP A 281 -4.84 -16.90 23.38
CA ASP A 281 -5.85 -16.45 24.32
C ASP A 281 -7.11 -15.92 23.61
N ILE A 282 -7.11 -15.81 22.26
CA ILE A 282 -8.31 -15.47 21.50
C ILE A 282 -9.42 -16.47 21.88
N PRO A 283 -9.30 -17.80 21.66
CA PRO A 283 -10.37 -18.77 21.92
C PRO A 283 -11.01 -18.72 23.32
N LYS A 284 -10.27 -18.23 24.33
CA LYS A 284 -10.71 -18.17 25.73
C LYS A 284 -11.59 -16.96 26.03
N ASN A 285 -11.53 -15.94 25.18
CA ASN A 285 -12.17 -14.64 25.38
C ASN A 285 -13.49 -14.50 24.59
N GLY A 286 -13.90 -15.51 23.84
CA GLY A 286 -15.18 -15.54 23.11
C GLY A 286 -16.36 -16.03 23.96
N ASP A 287 -17.57 -15.84 23.45
CA ASP A 287 -18.84 -16.28 24.07
C ASP A 287 -19.17 -17.76 23.80
N VAL A 288 -18.21 -18.51 23.26
CA VAL A 288 -18.35 -19.91 22.84
C VAL A 288 -17.42 -20.83 23.65
N PRO A 289 -17.76 -22.12 23.82
CA PRO A 289 -16.84 -23.11 24.38
C PRO A 289 -15.46 -23.09 23.73
N ILE A 290 -14.41 -23.36 24.50
CA ILE A 290 -13.02 -23.23 24.06
C ILE A 290 -12.72 -24.06 22.80
N GLU A 291 -13.27 -25.26 22.67
CA GLU A 291 -13.07 -26.11 21.48
C GLU A 291 -13.71 -25.51 20.21
N LEU A 292 -14.81 -24.78 20.38
CA LEU A 292 -15.45 -24.04 19.28
C LEU A 292 -14.68 -22.74 18.98
N GLY A 293 -14.16 -22.07 20.00
CA GLY A 293 -13.28 -20.91 19.86
C GLY A 293 -11.99 -21.25 19.12
N GLU A 294 -11.34 -22.37 19.46
CA GLU A 294 -10.13 -22.86 18.79
C GLU A 294 -10.40 -23.14 17.30
N LYS A 295 -11.54 -23.79 16.98
CA LYS A 295 -11.98 -24.01 15.60
C LYS A 295 -12.27 -22.71 14.85
N TYR A 296 -12.97 -21.77 15.49
CA TYR A 296 -13.24 -20.44 14.91
C TYR A 296 -11.92 -19.73 14.55
N VAL A 297 -10.95 -19.73 15.47
CA VAL A 297 -9.65 -19.09 15.23
C VAL A 297 -8.90 -19.74 14.08
N LEU A 298 -8.82 -21.07 14.05
CA LEU A 298 -8.16 -21.78 12.96
C LEU A 298 -8.89 -21.58 11.61
N ASP A 299 -10.22 -21.63 11.58
CA ASP A 299 -11.01 -21.38 10.36
C ASP A 299 -10.79 -19.95 9.85
N TYR A 300 -10.77 -18.96 10.76
CA TYR A 300 -10.51 -17.55 10.42
C TYR A 300 -9.09 -17.36 9.89
N LEU A 301 -8.06 -17.87 10.57
CA LEU A 301 -6.68 -17.79 10.09
C LEU A 301 -6.56 -18.43 8.69
N ASN A 302 -7.12 -19.62 8.53
CA ASN A 302 -6.97 -20.38 7.29
C ASN A 302 -7.72 -19.78 6.10
N THR A 303 -8.87 -19.15 6.33
CA THR A 303 -9.78 -18.69 5.27
C THR A 303 -9.67 -17.19 5.02
N MET A 304 -9.47 -16.41 6.08
CA MET A 304 -9.56 -14.95 6.02
C MET A 304 -8.24 -14.24 5.89
N THR A 305 -7.12 -14.91 6.15
CA THR A 305 -5.80 -14.28 6.07
C THR A 305 -5.18 -14.42 4.70
N GLU A 306 -5.22 -13.33 3.94
CA GLU A 306 -4.54 -13.19 2.65
C GLU A 306 -3.19 -12.50 2.82
N ILE A 307 -2.14 -13.06 2.20
CA ILE A 307 -0.78 -12.56 2.33
C ILE A 307 -0.30 -11.96 1.03
N ILE A 308 -0.03 -10.65 1.05
CA ILE A 308 0.34 -9.91 -0.15
C ILE A 308 1.62 -9.15 0.12
N THR A 309 2.70 -9.77 -0.29
CA THR A 309 3.98 -9.10 -0.36
C THR A 309 4.01 -8.10 -1.53
N PRO A 310 4.91 -7.11 -1.53
CA PRO A 310 5.14 -6.25 -2.69
C PRO A 310 5.34 -7.04 -4.00
N ARG A 311 5.93 -8.24 -3.91
CA ARG A 311 6.12 -9.15 -5.04
C ARG A 311 4.79 -9.73 -5.55
N LYS A 312 3.93 -10.24 -4.66
CA LYS A 312 2.59 -10.71 -5.02
C LYS A 312 1.73 -9.57 -5.57
N TYR A 313 1.76 -8.40 -4.93
CA TYR A 313 1.07 -7.21 -5.40
C TYR A 313 1.52 -6.81 -6.81
N GLY A 314 2.83 -6.83 -7.09
CA GLY A 314 3.39 -6.58 -8.42
C GLY A 314 2.88 -7.54 -9.51
N LYS A 315 2.56 -8.80 -9.16
CA LYS A 315 1.91 -9.75 -10.09
C LYS A 315 0.45 -9.36 -10.33
N TYR A 316 -0.31 -9.11 -9.26
CA TYR A 316 -1.70 -8.69 -9.38
C TYR A 316 -1.86 -7.36 -10.17
N LEU A 317 -0.89 -6.44 -10.05
CA LEU A 317 -0.85 -5.21 -10.85
C LEU A 317 -0.65 -5.47 -12.36
N LYS A 318 0.05 -6.55 -12.73
CA LYS A 318 0.17 -6.99 -14.13
C LYS A 318 -1.09 -7.68 -14.61
N ASP A 319 -1.68 -8.52 -13.77
CA ASP A 319 -2.92 -9.24 -14.08
C ASP A 319 -4.07 -8.26 -14.30
N ILE A 320 -4.22 -7.24 -13.45
CA ILE A 320 -5.25 -6.22 -13.63
C ILE A 320 -5.01 -5.37 -14.88
N HIS A 321 -3.74 -5.06 -15.22
CA HIS A 321 -3.42 -4.36 -16.46
C HIS A 321 -3.86 -5.15 -17.69
N ALA A 322 -3.60 -6.46 -17.71
CA ALA A 322 -4.03 -7.35 -18.78
C ALA A 322 -5.57 -7.38 -18.88
N LYS A 323 -6.28 -7.53 -17.74
CA LYS A 323 -7.75 -7.52 -17.70
C LYS A 323 -8.36 -6.21 -18.20
N ILE A 324 -7.81 -5.06 -17.80
CA ILE A 324 -8.26 -3.74 -18.28
C ILE A 324 -8.04 -3.63 -19.80
N THR A 325 -6.85 -3.99 -20.27
CA THR A 325 -6.51 -3.92 -21.70
C THR A 325 -7.42 -4.82 -22.53
N GLU A 326 -7.64 -6.07 -22.10
CA GLU A 326 -8.54 -7.02 -22.73
C GLU A 326 -9.98 -6.49 -22.79
N TYR A 327 -10.48 -5.90 -21.69
CA TYR A 327 -11.82 -5.33 -21.63
C TYR A 327 -11.97 -4.15 -22.60
N LEU A 328 -11.01 -3.22 -22.64
CA LEU A 328 -11.02 -2.08 -23.56
C LEU A 328 -11.03 -2.54 -25.02
N HIS A 329 -10.25 -3.57 -25.37
CA HIS A 329 -10.25 -4.16 -26.71
C HIS A 329 -11.60 -4.82 -27.05
N LYS A 330 -12.15 -5.63 -26.14
CA LYS A 330 -13.43 -6.33 -26.36
C LYS A 330 -14.61 -5.37 -26.55
N THR A 331 -14.54 -4.18 -25.94
CA THR A 331 -15.60 -3.17 -25.99
C THR A 331 -15.33 -2.06 -27.00
N ASN A 332 -14.31 -2.21 -27.85
CA ASN A 332 -13.87 -1.22 -28.84
C ASN A 332 -13.72 0.19 -28.25
N GLN A 333 -13.25 0.29 -27.01
CA GLN A 333 -13.01 1.56 -26.35
C GLN A 333 -11.72 2.19 -26.88
N ASP A 334 -11.76 3.49 -27.11
CA ASP A 334 -10.59 4.23 -27.55
C ASP A 334 -9.57 4.33 -26.42
N THR A 335 -8.47 3.58 -26.53
CA THR A 335 -7.34 3.63 -25.59
C THR A 335 -6.71 5.03 -25.49
N ALA A 336 -6.92 5.90 -26.48
CA ALA A 336 -6.51 7.30 -26.44
C ALA A 336 -7.38 8.16 -25.50
N ASN A 337 -8.56 7.70 -25.08
CA ASN A 337 -9.43 8.42 -24.12
C ASN A 337 -9.58 7.67 -22.78
N VAL A 338 -8.55 6.91 -22.38
CA VAL A 338 -8.49 6.24 -21.07
C VAL A 338 -7.75 7.12 -20.06
N TYR A 339 -8.39 7.43 -18.93
CA TYR A 339 -7.86 8.30 -17.88
C TYR A 339 -7.88 7.60 -16.52
N HIS A 340 -6.77 7.64 -15.80
CA HIS A 340 -6.66 7.11 -14.44
C HIS A 340 -7.06 8.17 -13.42
N ILE A 341 -8.16 7.94 -12.71
CA ILE A 341 -8.64 8.87 -11.69
C ILE A 341 -8.05 8.49 -10.33
N ILE A 342 -7.40 9.44 -9.67
CA ILE A 342 -6.75 9.27 -8.37
C ILE A 342 -7.43 10.19 -7.36
N PRO A 343 -8.36 9.69 -6.55
CA PRO A 343 -8.93 10.45 -5.44
C PRO A 343 -7.85 10.89 -4.44
N ASN A 344 -7.80 12.18 -4.13
CA ASN A 344 -6.84 12.78 -3.20
C ASN A 344 -7.37 12.87 -1.76
N VAL A 345 -8.03 11.81 -1.33
CA VAL A 345 -8.53 11.58 0.04
C VAL A 345 -7.66 10.54 0.73
N GLU A 346 -7.79 10.38 2.05
CA GLU A 346 -6.85 9.63 2.89
C GLU A 346 -6.89 8.09 2.72
N LYS A 347 -6.62 7.60 1.49
CA LYS A 347 -6.52 6.19 1.10
C LYS A 347 -5.32 5.93 0.17
N SER A 348 -5.05 4.65 -0.12
CA SER A 348 -3.91 4.10 -0.86
C SER A 348 -3.98 4.25 -2.40
N PHE A 349 -4.96 4.98 -2.96
CA PHE A 349 -5.10 5.19 -4.42
C PHE A 349 -3.78 5.60 -5.09
N ALA A 350 -3.06 6.57 -4.51
CA ALA A 350 -1.80 7.07 -5.06
C ALA A 350 -0.70 5.99 -5.05
N ILE A 351 -0.64 5.14 -4.01
CA ILE A 351 0.30 4.02 -3.93
C ILE A 351 0.01 3.00 -5.02
N THR A 352 -1.25 2.58 -5.14
CA THR A 352 -1.66 1.59 -6.14
C THR A 352 -1.33 2.06 -7.55
N ASN A 353 -1.65 3.32 -7.88
CA ASN A 353 -1.33 3.90 -9.18
C ASN A 353 0.19 4.09 -9.39
N TYR A 354 0.94 4.50 -8.35
CA TYR A 354 2.40 4.58 -8.42
C TYR A 354 3.03 3.23 -8.73
N MET A 355 2.63 2.17 -8.02
CA MET A 355 3.14 0.82 -8.24
C MET A 355 2.69 0.23 -9.59
N TYR A 356 1.43 0.45 -9.98
CA TYR A 356 0.86 -0.04 -11.25
C TYR A 356 1.67 0.43 -12.45
N ARG A 357 1.97 1.72 -12.50
CA ARG A 357 2.70 2.31 -13.62
C ARG A 357 4.10 1.73 -13.75
N ARG A 358 4.78 1.51 -12.62
CA ARG A 358 6.12 0.90 -12.57
C ARG A 358 6.09 -0.58 -12.93
N ALA A 359 5.07 -1.31 -12.50
CA ALA A 359 4.91 -2.73 -12.82
C ALA A 359 4.67 -2.99 -14.31
N ASN A 360 3.98 -2.05 -14.98
CA ASN A 360 3.49 -2.20 -16.35
C ASN A 360 4.18 -1.25 -17.36
N ASN A 361 5.16 -0.45 -16.94
CA ASN A 361 5.83 0.58 -17.76
C ASN A 361 4.84 1.55 -18.47
N VAL A 362 3.77 1.95 -17.78
CA VAL A 362 2.74 2.83 -18.35
C VAL A 362 3.25 4.28 -18.36
N ASN A 363 3.60 4.76 -19.56
CA ASN A 363 4.18 6.09 -19.78
C ASN A 363 3.14 7.22 -19.98
N SER A 364 1.85 6.97 -19.79
CA SER A 364 0.80 7.94 -20.18
C SER A 364 0.56 9.01 -19.11
N SER A 365 0.64 10.28 -19.52
CA SER A 365 0.26 11.49 -18.77
C SER A 365 -1.26 11.67 -18.64
N LYS A 366 -2.00 10.61 -18.29
CA LYS A 366 -3.48 10.60 -18.20
C LYS A 366 -3.97 10.28 -16.79
N SER A 367 -3.14 10.53 -15.80
CA SER A 367 -3.56 10.49 -14.40
C SER A 367 -4.14 11.85 -14.02
N LEU A 368 -5.33 11.82 -13.41
CA LEU A 368 -6.02 12.99 -12.90
C LEU A 368 -6.21 12.81 -11.39
N PHE A 369 -5.50 13.63 -10.62
CA PHE A 369 -5.75 13.77 -9.18
C PHE A 369 -7.01 14.61 -8.98
N VAL A 370 -8.03 14.01 -8.39
CA VAL A 370 -9.30 14.69 -8.09
C VAL A 370 -9.36 14.99 -6.60
N LYS A 371 -9.68 16.24 -6.28
CA LYS A 371 -9.86 16.65 -4.89
C LYS A 371 -11.28 16.33 -4.46
N THR A 372 -11.42 15.44 -3.49
CA THR A 372 -12.69 15.22 -2.78
C THR A 372 -12.55 15.86 -1.41
N ASN A 373 -13.16 17.03 -1.22
CA ASN A 373 -13.42 17.55 0.13
C ASN A 373 -14.77 16.98 0.59
N GLU A 374 -15.13 17.21 1.85
CA GLU A 374 -16.50 16.98 2.38
C GLU A 374 -17.62 17.60 1.51
N ASN A 375 -17.28 18.53 0.61
CA ASN A 375 -18.17 19.07 -0.42
C ASN A 375 -17.76 18.55 -1.81
N PHE A 376 -18.54 17.59 -2.31
CA PHE A 376 -18.40 16.84 -3.57
C PHE A 376 -18.25 17.66 -4.87
N GLY A 377 -18.64 18.94 -4.87
CA GLY A 377 -18.68 19.80 -6.06
C GLY A 377 -17.33 20.08 -6.76
N THR A 378 -16.19 19.69 -6.18
CA THR A 378 -14.86 20.01 -6.73
C THR A 378 -14.36 19.06 -7.81
N MET A 379 -14.92 17.85 -7.96
CA MET A 379 -14.46 16.87 -8.96
C MET A 379 -15.10 17.07 -10.36
N LEU A 380 -16.28 17.68 -10.40
CA LEU A 380 -17.05 17.83 -11.64
C LEU A 380 -16.41 18.72 -12.70
N PRO A 381 -15.79 19.86 -12.37
CA PRO A 381 -15.03 20.64 -13.35
C PRO A 381 -13.95 19.80 -14.04
N ASP A 382 -13.24 18.97 -13.27
CA ASP A 382 -12.12 18.15 -13.76
C ASP A 382 -12.59 17.03 -14.70
N LEU A 383 -13.77 16.45 -14.44
CA LEU A 383 -14.39 15.49 -15.37
C LEU A 383 -15.04 16.21 -16.57
N ASN A 384 -15.50 17.45 -16.39
CA ASN A 384 -16.09 18.25 -17.45
C ASN A 384 -15.09 18.78 -18.49
N ILE A 385 -13.79 18.65 -18.28
CA ILE A 385 -12.78 18.92 -19.32
C ILE A 385 -12.42 17.69 -20.15
N LEU A 386 -12.77 16.48 -19.71
CA LEU A 386 -12.48 15.25 -20.44
C LEU A 386 -13.32 15.11 -21.73
N PRO A 387 -12.79 14.51 -22.81
CA PRO A 387 -13.56 14.24 -24.02
C PRO A 387 -14.80 13.38 -23.75
N SER A 388 -15.82 13.52 -24.59
CA SER A 388 -16.94 12.56 -24.58
C SER A 388 -16.44 11.18 -25.01
N ASN A 389 -17.11 10.12 -24.55
CA ASN A 389 -16.70 8.72 -24.73
C ASN A 389 -15.37 8.36 -24.04
N SER A 390 -14.97 9.10 -23.00
CA SER A 390 -13.81 8.74 -22.20
C SER A 390 -14.08 7.54 -21.30
N THR A 391 -13.06 6.73 -21.06
CA THR A 391 -13.08 5.67 -20.04
C THR A 391 -12.26 6.08 -18.83
N LEU A 392 -12.90 6.10 -17.66
CA LEU A 392 -12.26 6.39 -16.38
C LEU A 392 -11.82 5.08 -15.72
N VAL A 393 -10.57 4.99 -15.28
CA VAL A 393 -10.04 3.84 -14.54
C VAL A 393 -9.78 4.28 -13.10
N VAL A 394 -10.50 3.67 -12.16
CA VAL A 394 -10.35 3.94 -10.71
C VAL A 394 -9.66 2.75 -10.07
N MET A 395 -8.37 2.88 -9.77
CA MET A 395 -7.56 1.81 -9.18
C MET A 395 -7.42 1.97 -7.67
N ASP A 396 -7.67 0.90 -6.94
CA ASP A 396 -7.59 0.86 -5.48
C ASP A 396 -6.91 -0.43 -5.02
N ASP A 397 -6.41 -0.48 -3.79
CA ASP A 397 -5.85 -1.74 -3.26
C ASP A 397 -6.95 -2.79 -2.99
N TYR A 398 -8.05 -2.36 -2.38
CA TYR A 398 -9.15 -3.21 -1.93
C TYR A 398 -10.53 -2.63 -2.18
N MET A 399 -11.43 -3.51 -2.59
CA MET A 399 -12.87 -3.27 -2.58
C MET A 399 -13.54 -4.26 -1.63
N ILE A 400 -14.01 -3.74 -0.49
CA ILE A 400 -14.61 -4.52 0.58
C ILE A 400 -16.12 -4.51 0.47
N SER A 401 -16.77 -3.35 0.64
CA SER A 401 -18.20 -3.14 0.32
C SER A 401 -18.43 -2.37 -0.98
N GLY A 402 -17.41 -1.64 -1.46
CA GLY A 402 -17.54 -0.71 -2.59
C GLY A 402 -17.85 0.74 -2.19
N LEU A 403 -18.15 1.02 -0.91
CA LEU A 403 -18.52 2.38 -0.44
C LEU A 403 -17.49 3.46 -0.79
N SER A 404 -16.20 3.15 -0.67
CA SER A 404 -15.14 4.09 -1.03
C SER A 404 -15.21 4.54 -2.48
N MET A 405 -15.68 3.67 -3.38
CA MET A 405 -15.87 3.95 -4.80
C MET A 405 -17.29 4.38 -5.16
N LEU A 406 -18.23 4.35 -4.21
CA LEU A 406 -19.62 4.72 -4.42
C LEU A 406 -19.86 6.18 -4.00
N GLN A 407 -19.42 6.56 -2.79
CA GLN A 407 -19.72 7.86 -2.19
C GLN A 407 -18.51 8.46 -1.44
N GLU A 408 -17.70 7.69 -0.71
CA GLU A 408 -16.75 8.32 0.23
C GLU A 408 -15.53 8.96 -0.45
N GLN A 409 -14.88 8.24 -1.38
CA GLN A 409 -13.60 8.67 -1.95
C GLN A 409 -13.72 9.03 -3.42
N PHE A 410 -14.43 8.20 -4.19
CA PHE A 410 -14.85 8.47 -5.56
C PHE A 410 -16.38 8.45 -5.58
N PRO A 411 -17.06 9.59 -5.77
CA PRO A 411 -18.49 9.72 -5.55
C PRO A 411 -19.30 9.26 -6.78
N TYR A 412 -19.13 8.01 -7.19
CA TYR A 412 -19.78 7.44 -8.37
C TYR A 412 -21.29 7.67 -8.41
N ASP A 413 -21.98 7.51 -7.28
CA ASP A 413 -23.43 7.70 -7.14
C ASP A 413 -23.87 9.12 -7.51
N GLU A 414 -23.14 10.14 -7.07
CA GLU A 414 -23.45 11.52 -7.42
C GLU A 414 -23.14 11.84 -8.88
N LEU A 415 -22.16 11.17 -9.48
CA LEU A 415 -21.81 11.37 -10.89
C LEU A 415 -22.87 10.82 -11.86
N ILE A 416 -23.83 10.04 -11.34
CA ILE A 416 -24.92 9.41 -12.09
C ILE A 416 -26.34 9.84 -11.66
N ARG A 417 -26.53 10.35 -10.43
CA ARG A 417 -27.85 10.69 -9.87
C ARG A 417 -28.56 11.84 -10.59
N THR A 418 -29.89 11.75 -10.63
CA THR A 418 -30.76 12.58 -11.48
C THR A 418 -31.65 13.58 -10.74
N ASP A 419 -31.58 13.63 -9.42
CA ASP A 419 -32.46 14.40 -8.54
C ASP A 419 -32.19 15.91 -8.58
N HIS A 420 -33.29 16.67 -8.59
CA HIS A 420 -33.37 18.08 -9.00
C HIS A 420 -32.59 19.09 -8.13
N PHE A 421 -32.03 18.65 -6.99
CA PHE A 421 -31.28 19.51 -6.07
C PHE A 421 -29.76 19.49 -6.31
N ALA A 422 -29.25 18.60 -7.16
CA ALA A 422 -27.86 18.58 -7.60
C ALA A 422 -27.80 18.87 -9.12
N PRO A 423 -27.70 20.15 -9.56
CA PRO A 423 -27.64 20.54 -11.00
C PRO A 423 -26.39 20.02 -11.76
N MET A 424 -25.68 19.06 -11.17
CA MET A 424 -24.29 18.71 -11.37
C MET A 424 -24.10 17.21 -11.69
N GLY A 425 -25.07 16.34 -11.38
CA GLY A 425 -24.90 14.88 -11.26
C GLY A 425 -25.08 13.99 -12.51
N ARG A 426 -24.78 14.46 -13.73
CA ARG A 426 -24.90 13.60 -14.94
C ARG A 426 -23.69 13.61 -15.86
N VAL A 427 -22.50 13.94 -15.37
CA VAL A 427 -21.32 14.04 -16.24
C VAL A 427 -21.07 12.73 -16.99
N LEU A 428 -21.27 11.58 -16.32
CA LEU A 428 -21.06 10.28 -16.94
C LEU A 428 -22.09 9.95 -18.03
N GLN A 429 -23.36 10.36 -17.87
CA GLN A 429 -24.35 10.17 -18.93
C GLN A 429 -24.21 11.21 -20.04
N LYS A 430 -24.08 12.51 -19.69
CA LYS A 430 -23.99 13.62 -20.65
C LYS A 430 -22.82 13.46 -21.62
N LYS A 431 -21.69 12.95 -21.14
CA LYS A 431 -20.48 12.74 -21.93
C LYS A 431 -20.30 11.31 -22.41
N ASN A 432 -21.28 10.43 -22.19
CA ASN A 432 -21.20 9.01 -22.51
C ASN A 432 -19.89 8.36 -22.01
N MET A 433 -19.50 8.66 -20.77
CA MET A 433 -18.28 8.12 -20.18
C MET A 433 -18.53 6.74 -19.59
N ASN A 434 -17.47 5.92 -19.62
CA ASN A 434 -17.43 4.60 -18.99
C ASN A 434 -16.55 4.65 -17.74
N VAL A 435 -16.82 3.78 -16.78
CA VAL A 435 -16.02 3.64 -15.55
C VAL A 435 -15.60 2.19 -15.37
N ILE A 436 -14.29 1.97 -15.27
CA ILE A 436 -13.68 0.72 -14.87
C ILE A 436 -13.21 0.87 -13.42
N PHE A 437 -13.91 0.22 -12.50
CA PHE A 437 -13.43 0.04 -11.14
C PHE A 437 -12.42 -1.10 -11.14
N ALA A 438 -11.18 -0.80 -10.78
CA ALA A 438 -10.05 -1.72 -10.87
C ALA A 438 -9.38 -1.95 -9.50
N PRO A 439 -10.11 -2.43 -8.48
CA PRO A 439 -9.48 -2.83 -7.22
C PRO A 439 -8.53 -4.01 -7.45
N ILE A 440 -7.36 -4.02 -6.80
CA ILE A 440 -6.47 -5.18 -6.91
C ILE A 440 -7.15 -6.39 -6.30
N ILE A 441 -7.80 -6.23 -5.15
CA ILE A 441 -8.52 -7.31 -4.47
C ILE A 441 -9.95 -6.91 -4.17
N SER A 442 -10.87 -7.86 -4.32
CA SER A 442 -12.29 -7.64 -4.04
C SER A 442 -12.88 -8.72 -3.15
N SER A 443 -13.73 -8.33 -2.20
CA SER A 443 -14.62 -9.28 -1.56
C SER A 443 -15.70 -9.70 -2.57
N LYS A 444 -16.10 -10.98 -2.56
CA LYS A 444 -17.17 -11.45 -3.44
C LYS A 444 -18.49 -10.73 -3.16
N ALA A 445 -18.80 -10.54 -1.87
CA ALA A 445 -20.02 -9.86 -1.44
C ALA A 445 -20.05 -8.39 -1.91
N GLY A 446 -19.02 -7.60 -1.62
CA GLY A 446 -19.00 -6.19 -2.01
C GLY A 446 -18.95 -5.99 -3.52
N LYS A 447 -18.30 -6.92 -4.26
CA LYS A 447 -18.33 -6.91 -5.72
C LYS A 447 -19.73 -7.17 -6.24
N PHE A 448 -20.40 -8.19 -5.75
CA PHE A 448 -21.76 -8.51 -6.13
C PHE A 448 -22.72 -7.34 -5.85
N GLU A 449 -22.59 -6.70 -4.69
CA GLU A 449 -23.44 -5.55 -4.36
C GLU A 449 -23.19 -4.34 -5.24
N PHE A 450 -21.92 -4.02 -5.48
CA PHE A 450 -21.61 -2.86 -6.30
C PHE A 450 -21.98 -3.12 -7.77
N GLU A 451 -21.86 -4.36 -8.26
CA GLU A 451 -22.40 -4.76 -9.57
C GLU A 451 -23.94 -4.63 -9.64
N ASN A 452 -24.65 -5.00 -8.57
CA ASN A 452 -26.11 -4.81 -8.50
C ASN A 452 -26.49 -3.34 -8.52
N PHE A 453 -25.73 -2.48 -7.82
CA PHE A 453 -25.94 -1.04 -7.88
C PHE A 453 -25.74 -0.51 -9.31
N ILE A 454 -24.64 -0.88 -9.98
CA ILE A 454 -24.37 -0.51 -11.39
C ILE A 454 -25.52 -0.95 -12.31
N LYS A 455 -26.08 -2.14 -12.08
CA LYS A 455 -27.24 -2.64 -12.82
C LYS A 455 -28.51 -1.84 -12.51
N HIS A 456 -28.76 -1.53 -11.24
CA HIS A 456 -29.93 -0.77 -10.80
C HIS A 456 -29.98 0.62 -11.46
N VAL A 457 -28.83 1.28 -11.59
CA VAL A 457 -28.70 2.59 -12.25
C VAL A 457 -28.59 2.49 -13.79
N GLY A 458 -28.78 1.30 -14.36
CA GLY A 458 -28.84 1.05 -15.80
C GLY A 458 -27.50 1.22 -16.54
N ARG A 459 -26.38 0.98 -15.86
CA ARG A 459 -25.02 1.18 -16.42
C ARG A 459 -24.21 -0.11 -16.57
N GLN A 460 -24.84 -1.29 -16.44
CA GLN A 460 -24.18 -2.60 -16.53
C GLN A 460 -23.43 -2.85 -17.85
N ASP A 461 -23.85 -2.21 -18.94
CA ASP A 461 -23.22 -2.35 -20.26
C ASP A 461 -22.09 -1.33 -20.51
N LYS A 462 -21.90 -0.37 -19.59
CA LYS A 462 -20.89 0.70 -19.68
C LYS A 462 -19.80 0.58 -18.64
N ASP A 463 -20.19 0.25 -17.41
CA ASP A 463 -19.30 0.29 -16.26
C ASP A 463 -19.02 -1.11 -15.76
N LYS A 464 -17.78 -1.34 -15.35
CA LYS A 464 -17.29 -2.68 -15.01
C LYS A 464 -16.40 -2.67 -13.78
N ILE A 465 -16.57 -3.70 -12.95
CA ILE A 465 -15.63 -4.02 -11.89
C ILE A 465 -14.69 -5.12 -12.37
N LEU A 466 -13.39 -4.83 -12.40
CA LEU A 466 -12.33 -5.76 -12.73
C LEU A 466 -11.42 -5.90 -11.51
N SER A 467 -11.36 -7.08 -10.92
CA SER A 467 -10.47 -7.39 -9.80
C SER A 467 -9.31 -8.28 -10.27
N ALA A 468 -8.12 -8.11 -9.71
CA ALA A 468 -7.03 -9.05 -9.96
C ALA A 468 -7.35 -10.39 -9.28
N LYS A 469 -7.80 -10.32 -8.02
CA LYS A 469 -8.19 -11.46 -7.19
C LYS A 469 -9.50 -11.20 -6.45
N ASP A 470 -10.36 -12.21 -6.42
CA ASP A 470 -11.54 -12.25 -5.55
C ASP A 470 -11.20 -13.04 -4.27
N MET A 471 -11.54 -12.49 -3.11
CA MET A 471 -11.36 -13.15 -1.82
C MET A 471 -12.35 -14.31 -1.64
N PRO A 472 -11.99 -15.33 -0.84
CA PRO A 472 -12.96 -16.35 -0.44
C PRO A 472 -14.14 -15.71 0.28
N GLN A 473 -15.31 -16.34 0.13
CA GLN A 473 -16.46 -16.01 0.97
C GLN A 473 -16.25 -16.67 2.32
N PHE A 474 -16.48 -15.91 3.40
CA PHE A 474 -16.46 -16.43 4.75
C PHE A 474 -17.78 -16.16 5.41
N GLU A 475 -18.36 -17.25 5.88
CA GLU A 475 -19.59 -17.25 6.63
C GLU A 475 -19.23 -17.70 8.04
N GLU A 476 -19.43 -16.82 9.01
CA GLU A 476 -19.15 -17.13 10.41
C GLU A 476 -20.15 -18.22 10.86
N LYS A 477 -19.65 -19.43 11.12
CA LYS A 477 -20.50 -20.58 11.51
C LYS A 477 -21.09 -20.43 12.92
N VAL A 478 -20.50 -19.58 13.74
CA VAL A 478 -20.87 -19.33 15.13
C VAL A 478 -20.78 -17.83 15.38
N ILE A 479 -21.63 -17.27 16.25
CA ILE A 479 -21.43 -15.89 16.72
C ILE A 479 -20.36 -15.96 17.80
N TYR A 480 -19.13 -15.60 17.45
CA TYR A 480 -17.98 -15.72 18.35
C TYR A 480 -18.06 -14.77 19.57
N ASN A 481 -18.59 -13.56 19.35
CA ASN A 481 -18.82 -12.55 20.37
C ASN A 481 -20.10 -11.78 20.01
N ARG A 482 -21.07 -11.70 20.93
CA ARG A 482 -22.38 -11.06 20.68
C ARG A 482 -22.33 -9.54 20.69
N GLU A 483 -21.34 -8.95 21.35
CA GLU A 483 -21.10 -7.50 21.35
C GLU A 483 -20.31 -7.04 20.12
N ARG A 484 -19.77 -7.99 19.35
CA ARG A 484 -19.07 -7.69 18.10
C ARG A 484 -20.03 -7.07 17.09
N LYS A 485 -19.64 -5.91 16.55
CA LYS A 485 -20.29 -5.38 15.35
C LYS A 485 -20.03 -6.34 14.19
N TYR A 486 -21.06 -7.08 13.77
CA TYR A 486 -20.93 -8.04 12.68
C TYR A 486 -20.65 -7.28 11.39
N ASN A 487 -19.45 -7.41 10.87
CA ASN A 487 -19.13 -6.95 9.54
C ASN A 487 -19.12 -8.15 8.61
N ARG A 488 -20.09 -8.25 7.71
CA ARG A 488 -20.13 -9.33 6.71
C ARG A 488 -18.96 -9.26 5.72
N PHE A 489 -18.22 -8.16 5.73
CA PHE A 489 -17.03 -7.96 4.93
C PHE A 489 -15.74 -7.99 5.74
N GLN A 490 -15.68 -8.77 6.82
CA GLN A 490 -14.42 -9.04 7.51
C GLN A 490 -13.35 -9.44 6.50
N THR A 491 -12.16 -8.89 6.63
CA THR A 491 -11.00 -9.30 5.83
C THR A 491 -9.77 -9.23 6.69
N SER A 492 -8.85 -10.16 6.48
CA SER A 492 -7.54 -10.17 7.11
C SER A 492 -6.52 -10.17 5.98
N THR A 493 -5.69 -9.13 5.93
CA THR A 493 -4.62 -9.05 4.95
C THR A 493 -3.34 -8.61 5.64
N VAL A 494 -2.24 -9.28 5.36
CA VAL A 494 -0.91 -8.75 5.70
C VAL A 494 -0.36 -8.07 4.44
N LEU A 495 -0.60 -6.76 4.34
CA LEU A 495 0.09 -5.84 3.42
C LEU A 495 0.92 -4.87 4.26
N PRO A 496 2.15 -4.54 3.86
CA PRO A 496 2.99 -3.79 4.77
C PRO A 496 2.68 -2.26 4.81
N TYR A 497 1.64 -1.78 4.10
CA TYR A 497 1.25 -0.37 4.09
C TYR A 497 0.40 0.02 5.31
N MET A 498 -0.42 -0.91 5.84
CA MET A 498 -1.39 -0.74 6.92
C MET A 498 -2.01 -2.11 7.22
N GLY A 499 -2.43 -2.39 8.45
CA GLY A 499 -3.42 -3.46 8.66
C GLY A 499 -4.72 -3.12 7.94
N PRO A 500 -5.49 -4.09 7.43
CA PRO A 500 -6.69 -3.81 6.64
C PRO A 500 -7.68 -3.01 7.50
N ASP A 501 -8.50 -2.20 6.82
CA ASP A 501 -9.49 -1.30 7.41
C ASP A 501 -10.54 -2.03 8.28
N THR A 502 -10.55 -3.38 8.24
CA THR A 502 -11.69 -4.23 8.57
C THR A 502 -11.28 -5.53 9.26
N ASN A 503 -10.28 -5.46 10.14
CA ASN A 503 -9.87 -6.61 10.94
C ASN A 503 -10.94 -6.96 11.98
N ALA A 504 -11.11 -8.26 12.21
CA ALA A 504 -11.67 -8.74 13.46
C ALA A 504 -10.85 -8.19 14.65
N GLU A 505 -11.50 -7.51 15.58
CA GLU A 505 -10.85 -6.81 16.70
C GLU A 505 -9.94 -7.74 17.50
N GLU A 506 -10.39 -8.97 17.72
CA GLU A 506 -9.69 -9.99 18.49
C GLU A 506 -8.38 -10.45 17.82
N PHE A 507 -8.22 -10.23 16.51
CA PHE A 507 -7.00 -10.56 15.76
C PHE A 507 -6.06 -9.37 15.57
N ILE A 508 -6.43 -8.14 15.97
CA ILE A 508 -5.56 -6.95 15.88
C ILE A 508 -4.15 -7.20 16.47
N PRO A 509 -3.99 -7.78 17.67
CA PRO A 509 -2.67 -8.02 18.25
C PRO A 509 -1.77 -8.91 17.40
N MET A 510 -2.36 -9.81 16.60
CA MET A 510 -1.62 -10.64 15.65
C MET A 510 -1.11 -9.81 14.48
N TYR A 511 -1.95 -8.95 13.87
CA TYR A 511 -1.56 -8.13 12.72
C TYR A 511 -0.47 -7.11 13.05
N GLU A 512 -0.54 -6.51 14.25
CA GLU A 512 0.46 -5.56 14.71
C GLU A 512 1.88 -6.12 14.69
N GLN A 513 2.05 -7.45 14.79
CA GLN A 513 3.36 -8.10 14.73
C GLN A 513 4.03 -8.03 13.35
N PHE A 514 3.25 -7.81 12.30
CA PHE A 514 3.72 -7.72 10.91
C PHE A 514 3.92 -6.28 10.45
N LEU A 515 3.56 -5.29 11.28
CA LEU A 515 3.66 -3.87 10.97
C LEU A 515 5.00 -3.29 11.45
N TYR A 516 5.49 -2.27 10.74
CA TYR A 516 6.65 -1.50 11.20
C TYR A 516 6.32 -0.75 12.50
N ASN A 517 5.11 -0.20 12.58
CA ASN A 517 4.60 0.54 13.73
C ASN A 517 3.18 0.04 14.04
N PRO A 518 2.89 -0.41 15.28
CA PRO A 518 1.55 -0.82 15.68
C PRO A 518 0.48 0.25 15.46
N ASN A 519 0.85 1.54 15.56
CA ASN A 519 -0.06 2.67 15.29
C ASN A 519 -0.50 2.77 13.82
N ALA A 520 0.12 2.01 12.91
CA ALA A 520 -0.33 1.90 11.53
C ALA A 520 -1.59 1.05 11.37
N GLN A 521 -2.02 0.35 12.43
CA GLN A 521 -3.30 -0.33 12.45
C GLN A 521 -4.44 0.70 12.44
N LYS A 522 -5.38 0.56 11.51
CA LYS A 522 -6.59 1.39 11.52
C LYS A 522 -7.51 0.95 12.67
N PRO A 523 -8.19 1.90 13.33
CA PRO A 523 -9.30 1.55 14.21
C PRO A 523 -10.34 0.81 13.39
N VAL A 524 -11.00 -0.17 13.99
CA VAL A 524 -12.09 -0.88 13.32
C VAL A 524 -13.15 0.14 12.91
N SER A 525 -13.43 0.21 11.61
CA SER A 525 -14.46 1.10 11.10
C SER A 525 -15.79 0.67 11.70
N GLU A 526 -16.43 1.56 12.46
CA GLU A 526 -17.68 1.26 13.16
C GLU A 526 -18.82 0.84 12.23
N ASN A 527 -18.75 1.23 10.95
CA ASN A 527 -19.67 0.84 9.88
C ASN A 527 -18.87 0.71 8.57
N ILE A 528 -18.65 -0.51 8.09
CA ILE A 528 -18.61 -0.67 6.64
C ILE A 528 -20.07 -0.78 6.27
N GLY A 529 -20.69 0.34 5.90
CA GLY A 529 -22.04 0.30 5.40
C GLY A 529 -22.10 -0.59 4.15
N ASP A 530 -23.28 -1.12 3.94
CA ASP A 530 -23.59 -1.99 2.82
C ASP A 530 -23.95 -1.13 1.62
N ALA A 531 -23.39 -1.39 0.44
CA ALA A 531 -23.86 -0.68 -0.76
C ALA A 531 -25.37 -0.93 -0.98
N TYR A 532 -25.88 -2.05 -0.46
CA TYR A 532 -27.28 -2.44 -0.47
C TYR A 532 -28.18 -1.68 0.52
N GLU A 533 -27.68 -1.31 1.71
CA GLU A 533 -28.49 -0.54 2.69
C GLU A 533 -28.92 0.83 2.13
N PHE A 534 -28.20 1.34 1.14
CA PHE A 534 -28.50 2.60 0.45
C PHE A 534 -29.37 2.44 -0.82
N MET A 535 -29.80 1.21 -1.16
CA MET A 535 -30.80 0.96 -2.21
C MET A 535 -32.24 0.98 -1.69
N LEU A 536 -32.43 0.99 -0.36
CA LEU A 536 -33.70 1.17 0.34
C LEU A 536 -33.85 2.63 0.76
#